data_AF-A0A6S7JCC5-F1
#
_entry.id   AF-A0A6S7JCC5-F1
#
_cell.length_a   1.000
_cell.length_b   1.000
_cell.length_c   1.000
_cell.angle_alpha   90.00
_cell.angle_beta   90.00
_cell.angle_gamma   90.00
#
_symmetry.space_group_name_H-M   'P 1'
#
loop_
_entity.id
_entity.type
_entity.pdbx_description
1 polymer ?
#
loop_
_entity_poly.entity_id
_entity_poly.type
_entity_poly.pdbx_seq_one_letter_code
_entity_poly.pdbx_strand_id
1 'polypeptide(L)'
;MSSVRMACCPTEEKYGYEDSRFEKAVDAHFHCSICYNVLKEPMMCRNNEHIFCRGCITEHLTVNSHTCPECNEDLTVETLRRVPRLVSNYLSERKINCDYSNRGCQEFIRLEDLDSHVENCDFAPVKCSNEECGMVVNKQEIIQHETTVCEYRKVKCHNCVNIEQDMKAIKEKMEGMEAMKEKIEGLASKEDVKSLMVQMFEKLRFLENTVQISSAINHASNALMEDILIAGGCDRDDNALKSVERFSWKNNVWERLSSMTVGRKGATSFVYENQVFVAGGCDSNVIEVLDLDSDLNEELCLAAPNTCKQLCKMPEPARKHYRVVAFEHKVLIFGGRSISNHHILDSVLELNLSTNQFKVMPSLPYALENMAAVRWGDQAVLIGGFSKFASNTKKVFMYDSKTGKTTQLPPTLQERAGCAAVITGSTIVLMGGKGRSDRVRSVEAFTLGSYSWRYLPVMNDARSVATATVLPTKNFH
;
A
#
# COMPACT_ATOMS: atom_id res chain seq x y z
N MET A 1 -11.38 37.15 -10.85
CA MET A 1 -10.64 36.50 -11.96
C MET A 1 -10.86 35.00 -11.85
N SER A 2 -11.05 34.33 -12.98
CA SER A 2 -11.23 32.87 -13.19
C SER A 2 -11.05 31.95 -11.97
N SER A 3 -12.17 31.39 -11.47
CA SER A 3 -12.15 30.19 -10.64
C SER A 3 -11.71 29.00 -11.49
N VAL A 4 -10.59 28.36 -11.12
CA VAL A 4 -10.06 27.19 -11.83
C VAL A 4 -10.76 25.95 -11.26
N ARG A 5 -11.70 25.39 -12.03
CA ARG A 5 -12.24 24.04 -11.76
C ARG A 5 -11.07 23.04 -11.77
N MET A 6 -10.75 22.46 -10.62
CA MET A 6 -9.78 21.36 -10.57
C MET A 6 -10.48 20.07 -10.99
N ALA A 7 -9.97 19.48 -12.08
CA ALA A 7 -10.57 18.31 -12.71
C ALA A 7 -10.63 17.09 -11.78
N CYS A 8 -11.81 16.49 -11.69
CA CYS A 8 -12.05 15.15 -11.16
C CYS A 8 -12.75 14.37 -12.28
N CYS A 9 -12.23 13.18 -12.65
CA CYS A 9 -12.69 12.29 -13.74
C CYS A 9 -13.34 12.94 -15.00
N PRO A 10 -12.60 13.17 -16.10
CA PRO A 10 -13.07 13.93 -17.27
C PRO A 10 -14.03 13.18 -18.22
N THR A 11 -14.82 12.21 -17.75
CA THR A 11 -15.65 11.34 -18.61
C THR A 11 -17.17 11.45 -18.44
N GLU A 12 -17.68 12.04 -17.35
CA GLU A 12 -19.13 12.05 -17.04
C GLU A 12 -19.86 13.40 -17.28
N GLU A 13 -19.16 14.54 -17.42
CA GLU A 13 -19.84 15.84 -17.47
C GLU A 13 -20.82 16.01 -18.65
N LYS A 14 -20.59 15.31 -19.77
CA LYS A 14 -21.23 15.57 -21.09
C LYS A 14 -22.51 14.77 -21.37
N TYR A 15 -22.66 13.58 -20.78
CA TYR A 15 -23.72 12.63 -21.10
C TYR A 15 -24.92 12.72 -20.15
N GLY A 16 -25.98 11.95 -20.41
CA GLY A 16 -27.13 11.83 -19.51
C GLY A 16 -26.78 11.17 -18.18
N TYR A 17 -27.61 11.37 -17.17
CA TYR A 17 -27.47 10.77 -15.83
C TYR A 17 -27.82 9.28 -15.87
N GLU A 18 -26.98 8.43 -15.27
CA GLU A 18 -27.30 7.01 -15.12
C GLU A 18 -28.55 6.79 -14.25
N ASP A 19 -29.40 5.83 -14.63
CA ASP A 19 -30.54 5.38 -13.83
C ASP A 19 -30.16 4.95 -12.40
N SER A 20 -28.95 4.41 -12.24
CA SER A 20 -28.35 3.98 -10.96
C SER A 20 -28.34 5.09 -9.90
N ARG A 21 -28.36 6.36 -10.34
CA ARG A 21 -28.29 7.54 -9.46
C ARG A 21 -29.65 7.98 -8.93
N PHE A 22 -30.78 7.52 -9.47
CA PHE A 22 -32.10 8.01 -9.07
C PHE A 22 -32.72 7.17 -7.94
N GLU A 23 -33.43 7.82 -7.00
CA GLU A 23 -34.11 7.14 -5.86
C GLU A 23 -35.17 6.13 -6.36
N LYS A 24 -35.73 6.40 -7.54
CA LYS A 24 -36.78 5.62 -8.20
C LYS A 24 -36.48 5.58 -9.69
N ALA A 25 -36.82 4.47 -10.33
CA ALA A 25 -36.70 4.31 -11.78
C ALA A 25 -37.38 5.48 -12.51
N VAL A 26 -36.68 6.02 -13.51
CA VAL A 26 -37.18 7.06 -14.40
C VAL A 26 -37.84 6.36 -15.59
N ASP A 27 -38.93 6.93 -16.10
CA ASP A 27 -39.62 6.36 -17.26
C ASP A 27 -38.76 6.50 -18.54
N ALA A 28 -38.72 5.45 -19.37
CA ALA A 28 -37.89 5.35 -20.57
C ALA A 28 -38.07 6.53 -21.56
N HIS A 29 -39.23 7.20 -21.56
CA HIS A 29 -39.47 8.38 -22.40
C HIS A 29 -38.61 9.60 -22.00
N PHE A 30 -37.94 9.58 -20.84
CA PHE A 30 -37.05 10.64 -20.37
C PHE A 30 -35.56 10.29 -20.53
N HIS A 31 -35.23 9.33 -21.40
CA HIS A 31 -33.86 8.94 -21.73
C HIS A 31 -33.43 9.52 -23.08
N CYS A 32 -32.15 9.82 -23.23
CA CYS A 32 -31.59 10.35 -24.46
C CYS A 32 -31.28 9.23 -25.46
N SER A 33 -31.83 9.29 -26.68
CA SER A 33 -31.57 8.27 -27.72
C SER A 33 -30.10 8.11 -28.16
N ILE A 34 -29.23 9.07 -27.85
CA ILE A 34 -27.81 9.04 -28.23
C ILE A 34 -26.96 8.30 -27.19
N CYS A 35 -27.23 8.51 -25.89
CA CYS A 35 -26.43 7.96 -24.79
C CYS A 35 -27.20 7.02 -23.86
N TYR A 36 -28.48 6.75 -24.14
CA TYR A 36 -29.40 5.85 -23.44
C TYR A 36 -29.61 6.10 -21.93
N ASN A 37 -29.03 7.18 -21.39
CA ASN A 37 -29.16 7.64 -20.01
C ASN A 37 -30.27 8.70 -19.86
N VAL A 38 -30.71 8.94 -18.62
CA VAL A 38 -31.71 9.96 -18.26
C VAL A 38 -31.24 11.36 -18.71
N LEU A 39 -32.15 12.13 -19.30
CA LEU A 39 -31.86 13.41 -19.95
C LEU A 39 -31.19 14.45 -19.02
N LYS A 40 -30.01 14.92 -19.44
CA LYS A 40 -29.26 16.04 -18.83
C LYS A 40 -29.30 17.26 -19.76
N GLU A 41 -29.77 18.40 -19.24
CA GLU A 41 -30.09 19.60 -20.02
C GLU A 41 -30.89 19.27 -21.31
N PRO A 42 -32.14 18.79 -21.21
CA PRO A 42 -32.89 18.29 -22.36
C PRO A 42 -33.14 19.35 -23.44
N MET A 43 -32.72 19.03 -24.66
CA MET A 43 -32.94 19.82 -25.89
C MET A 43 -33.77 19.00 -26.88
N MET A 44 -34.62 19.67 -27.65
CA MET A 44 -35.58 19.07 -28.58
C MET A 44 -35.28 19.46 -30.02
N CYS A 45 -35.57 18.55 -30.96
CA CYS A 45 -35.52 18.84 -32.39
C CYS A 45 -36.48 19.99 -32.77
N ARG A 46 -36.20 20.67 -33.89
CA ARG A 46 -36.99 21.82 -34.37
C ARG A 46 -38.41 21.43 -34.77
N ASN A 47 -38.58 20.31 -35.46
CA ASN A 47 -39.82 19.97 -36.16
C ASN A 47 -40.56 18.75 -35.57
N ASN A 48 -39.88 17.95 -34.74
CA ASN A 48 -40.41 16.73 -34.12
C ASN A 48 -40.07 16.71 -32.62
N GLU A 49 -40.79 15.88 -31.84
CA GLU A 49 -40.68 15.81 -30.37
C GLU A 49 -39.48 14.96 -29.88
N HIS A 50 -38.47 14.71 -30.72
CA HIS A 50 -37.26 13.98 -30.33
C HIS A 50 -36.39 14.79 -29.35
N ILE A 51 -36.06 14.19 -28.20
CA ILE A 51 -35.37 14.85 -27.08
C ILE A 51 -34.01 14.19 -26.82
N PHE A 52 -33.00 15.02 -26.58
CA PHE A 52 -31.62 14.60 -26.36
C PHE A 52 -30.97 15.40 -25.21
N CYS A 53 -29.93 14.85 -24.57
CA CYS A 53 -29.06 15.65 -23.71
C CYS A 53 -28.35 16.72 -24.53
N ARG A 54 -28.26 17.96 -24.04
CA ARG A 54 -27.59 19.08 -24.73
C ARG A 54 -26.20 18.71 -25.22
N GLY A 55 -25.37 18.09 -24.37
CA GLY A 55 -24.02 17.66 -24.70
C GLY A 55 -23.97 16.67 -25.87
N CYS A 56 -24.81 15.63 -25.81
CA CYS A 56 -24.90 14.59 -26.85
C CYS A 56 -25.31 15.15 -28.21
N ILE A 57 -26.38 15.95 -28.25
CA ILE A 57 -26.87 16.49 -29.53
C ILE A 57 -25.95 17.59 -30.09
N THR A 58 -25.35 18.41 -29.23
CA THR A 58 -24.38 19.41 -29.69
C THR A 58 -23.13 18.76 -30.29
N GLU A 59 -22.66 17.65 -29.71
CA GLU A 59 -21.57 16.85 -30.30
C GLU A 59 -21.98 16.21 -31.63
N HIS A 60 -23.15 15.57 -31.70
CA HIS A 60 -23.63 14.99 -32.95
C HIS A 60 -23.72 16.04 -34.07
N LEU A 61 -24.27 17.22 -33.76
CA LEU A 61 -24.47 18.32 -34.71
C LEU A 61 -23.20 19.11 -35.08
N THR A 62 -22.07 18.85 -34.41
CA THR A 62 -20.77 19.50 -34.70
C THR A 62 -19.73 18.53 -35.26
N VAL A 63 -19.84 17.24 -34.97
CA VAL A 63 -18.85 16.21 -35.35
C VAL A 63 -19.38 15.23 -36.40
N ASN A 64 -20.66 14.83 -36.32
CA ASN A 64 -21.18 13.67 -37.05
C ASN A 64 -22.13 14.02 -38.21
N SER A 65 -23.04 14.97 -38.02
CA SER A 65 -24.01 15.39 -39.04
C SER A 65 -24.52 16.82 -38.79
N HIS A 66 -25.38 17.32 -39.68
CA HIS A 66 -26.23 18.49 -39.42
C HIS A 66 -27.73 18.10 -39.48
N THR A 67 -28.06 16.90 -38.98
CA THR A 67 -29.41 16.35 -38.98
C THR A 67 -29.79 15.78 -37.61
N CYS A 68 -31.09 15.67 -37.36
CA CYS A 68 -31.62 14.99 -36.19
C CYS A 68 -31.32 13.47 -36.26
N PRO A 69 -30.72 12.83 -35.24
CA PRO A 69 -30.41 11.40 -35.25
C PRO A 69 -31.61 10.45 -35.46
N GLU A 70 -32.83 10.92 -35.14
CA GLU A 70 -34.06 10.11 -35.15
C GLU A 70 -34.89 10.29 -36.45
N CYS A 71 -35.08 11.54 -36.89
CA CYS A 71 -35.89 11.84 -38.08
C CYS A 71 -35.09 12.23 -39.33
N ASN A 72 -33.77 12.33 -39.25
CA ASN A 72 -32.85 12.74 -40.33
C ASN A 72 -33.15 14.12 -40.96
N GLU A 73 -34.00 14.95 -40.35
CA GLU A 73 -34.26 16.32 -40.79
C GLU A 73 -33.13 17.28 -40.41
N ASP A 74 -32.91 18.31 -41.23
CA ASP A 74 -31.91 19.37 -41.01
C ASP A 74 -32.04 20.01 -39.62
N LEU A 75 -30.95 19.97 -38.87
CA LEU A 75 -30.86 20.46 -37.50
C LEU A 75 -29.46 21.00 -37.24
N THR A 76 -29.36 22.25 -36.81
CA THR A 76 -28.11 22.86 -36.33
C THR A 76 -28.21 23.24 -34.87
N VAL A 77 -27.07 23.48 -34.22
CA VAL A 77 -27.00 23.85 -32.79
C VAL A 77 -27.83 25.12 -32.49
N GLU A 78 -27.91 26.08 -33.41
CA GLU A 78 -28.74 27.30 -33.26
C GLU A 78 -30.24 27.04 -33.38
N THR A 79 -30.64 25.96 -34.06
CA THR A 79 -32.07 25.63 -34.31
C THR A 79 -32.69 24.70 -33.26
N LEU A 80 -31.88 24.18 -32.34
CA LEU A 80 -32.35 23.36 -31.22
C LEU A 80 -33.33 24.12 -30.33
N ARG A 81 -34.41 23.45 -29.92
CA ARG A 81 -35.44 24.02 -29.04
C ARG A 81 -35.24 23.53 -27.61
N ARG A 82 -35.69 24.32 -26.62
CA ARG A 82 -35.88 23.81 -25.26
C ARG A 82 -37.12 22.93 -25.20
N VAL A 83 -37.11 21.90 -24.36
CA VAL A 83 -38.29 21.05 -24.13
C VAL A 83 -39.46 21.82 -23.49
N PRO A 84 -40.70 21.33 -23.63
CA PRO A 84 -41.84 21.82 -22.87
C PRO A 84 -41.60 21.77 -21.35
N ARG A 85 -42.16 22.73 -20.61
CA ARG A 85 -42.00 22.82 -19.15
C ARG A 85 -42.42 21.54 -18.40
N LEU A 86 -43.39 20.79 -18.92
CA LEU A 86 -43.82 19.53 -18.31
C LEU A 86 -42.67 18.51 -18.19
N VAL A 87 -41.85 18.38 -19.23
CA VAL A 87 -40.67 17.48 -19.26
C VAL A 87 -39.61 17.99 -18.28
N SER A 88 -39.33 19.29 -18.32
CA SER A 88 -38.36 19.92 -17.41
C SER A 88 -38.75 19.74 -15.94
N ASN A 89 -40.01 20.02 -15.59
CA ASN A 89 -40.52 19.92 -14.22
C ASN A 89 -40.48 18.47 -13.71
N TYR A 90 -40.90 17.49 -14.53
CA TYR A 90 -40.88 16.08 -14.15
C TYR A 90 -39.45 15.62 -13.78
N LEU A 91 -38.46 16.02 -14.60
CA LEU A 91 -37.05 15.76 -14.36
C LEU A 91 -36.52 16.49 -13.12
N SER A 92 -36.80 17.79 -12.97
CA SER A 92 -36.44 18.60 -11.81
C SER A 92 -36.91 18.00 -10.48
N GLU A 93 -38.12 17.44 -10.45
CA GLU A 93 -38.69 16.78 -9.27
C GLU A 93 -38.11 15.37 -8.99
N ARG A 94 -37.38 14.75 -9.94
CA ARG A 94 -36.75 13.44 -9.67
C ARG A 94 -35.68 13.61 -8.61
N LYS A 95 -35.63 12.66 -7.67
CA LYS A 95 -34.56 12.59 -6.68
C LYS A 95 -33.36 11.81 -7.22
N ILE A 96 -32.19 12.41 -7.15
CA ILE A 96 -30.90 11.89 -7.59
C ILE A 96 -29.91 11.90 -6.42
N ASN A 97 -29.02 10.91 -6.38
CA ASN A 97 -27.89 10.86 -5.45
C ASN A 97 -26.80 11.85 -5.89
N CYS A 98 -26.12 12.46 -4.91
CA CYS A 98 -25.02 13.41 -5.12
C CYS A 98 -23.86 12.83 -5.96
N ASP A 99 -23.17 13.70 -6.71
CA ASP A 99 -21.95 13.36 -7.47
C ASP A 99 -20.85 12.75 -6.58
N TYR A 100 -20.81 13.12 -5.30
CA TYR A 100 -19.84 12.63 -4.32
C TYR A 100 -20.32 11.42 -3.52
N SER A 101 -21.24 10.64 -4.08
CA SER A 101 -21.76 9.41 -3.45
C SER A 101 -20.66 8.37 -3.20
N ASN A 102 -19.73 8.22 -4.15
CA ASN A 102 -18.53 7.41 -4.02
C ASN A 102 -17.53 7.91 -2.95
N ARG A 103 -17.66 9.17 -2.49
CA ARG A 103 -16.86 9.75 -1.38
C ARG A 103 -17.57 9.68 -0.02
N GLY A 104 -18.83 9.24 0.01
CA GLY A 104 -19.59 9.01 1.24
C GLY A 104 -20.93 9.75 1.35
N CYS A 105 -21.29 10.61 0.40
CA CYS A 105 -22.61 11.25 0.42
C CYS A 105 -23.71 10.22 0.12
N GLN A 106 -24.77 10.19 0.94
CA GLN A 106 -25.90 9.25 0.75
C GLN A 106 -27.23 9.98 0.54
N GLU A 107 -27.20 11.29 0.30
CA GLU A 107 -28.41 12.10 0.17
C GLU A 107 -29.02 12.00 -1.23
N PHE A 108 -30.32 11.69 -1.27
CA PHE A 108 -31.16 11.78 -2.47
C PHE A 108 -31.91 13.11 -2.47
N ILE A 109 -31.42 14.03 -3.30
CA ILE A 109 -31.89 15.41 -3.44
C ILE A 109 -32.63 15.58 -4.77
N ARG A 110 -33.48 16.60 -4.92
CA ARG A 110 -34.12 16.87 -6.22
C ARG A 110 -33.07 17.29 -7.25
N LEU A 111 -33.29 16.90 -8.50
CA LEU A 111 -32.38 17.21 -9.60
C LEU A 111 -32.21 18.73 -9.82
N GLU A 112 -33.23 19.53 -9.52
CA GLU A 112 -33.14 21.01 -9.53
C GLU A 112 -32.21 21.59 -8.45
N ASP A 113 -32.04 20.88 -7.33
CA ASP A 113 -31.20 21.32 -6.20
C ASP A 113 -29.76 20.76 -6.29
N LEU A 114 -29.48 19.85 -7.24
CA LEU A 114 -28.23 19.07 -7.32
C LEU A 114 -26.98 19.95 -7.34
N ASP A 115 -26.89 20.92 -8.25
CA ASP A 115 -25.72 21.80 -8.38
C ASP A 115 -25.47 22.55 -7.06
N SER A 116 -26.53 23.07 -6.43
CA SER A 116 -26.43 23.82 -5.16
C SER A 116 -25.96 22.96 -3.98
N HIS A 117 -26.34 21.69 -3.96
CA HIS A 117 -25.84 20.73 -2.98
C HIS A 117 -24.38 20.38 -3.26
N VAL A 118 -24.01 20.09 -4.51
CA VAL A 118 -22.64 19.71 -4.90
C VAL A 118 -21.62 20.79 -4.53
N GLU A 119 -21.93 22.07 -4.76
CA GLU A 119 -21.09 23.20 -4.31
C GLU A 119 -20.88 23.23 -2.78
N ASN A 120 -21.90 22.81 -2.02
CA ASN A 120 -21.89 22.90 -0.56
C ASN A 120 -21.51 21.59 0.16
N CYS A 121 -21.53 20.46 -0.54
CA CYS A 121 -21.43 19.10 0.01
C CYS A 121 -20.18 18.89 0.88
N ASP A 122 -20.37 18.33 2.07
CA ASP A 122 -19.31 17.99 3.03
C ASP A 122 -18.34 16.90 2.53
N PHE A 123 -18.75 16.13 1.53
CA PHE A 123 -17.95 15.10 0.86
C PHE A 123 -17.24 15.62 -0.41
N ALA A 124 -17.43 16.90 -0.76
CA ALA A 124 -16.75 17.51 -1.89
C ALA A 124 -15.22 17.45 -1.72
N PRO A 125 -14.46 17.18 -2.79
CA PRO A 125 -13.00 17.09 -2.74
C PRO A 125 -12.37 18.48 -2.56
N VAL A 126 -11.61 18.67 -1.48
CA VAL A 126 -10.87 19.91 -1.18
C VAL A 126 -9.38 19.60 -1.02
N LYS A 127 -8.51 20.44 -1.58
CA LYS A 127 -7.05 20.32 -1.40
C LYS A 127 -6.59 20.93 -0.09
N CYS A 128 -5.66 20.25 0.57
CA CYS A 128 -4.96 20.75 1.75
C CYS A 128 -4.21 22.06 1.46
N SER A 129 -4.35 23.03 2.36
CA SER A 129 -3.71 24.35 2.28
C SER A 129 -2.27 24.38 2.79
N ASN A 130 -1.78 23.30 3.43
CA ASN A 130 -0.38 23.20 3.84
C ASN A 130 0.51 22.99 2.60
N GLU A 131 1.57 23.80 2.50
CA GLU A 131 2.60 23.73 1.47
C GLU A 131 3.17 22.29 1.35
N GLU A 132 3.51 21.87 0.12
CA GLU A 132 3.96 20.51 -0.23
C GLU A 132 3.02 19.33 0.06
N CYS A 133 1.86 19.52 0.73
CA CYS A 133 0.97 18.40 1.05
C CYS A 133 0.25 17.80 -0.16
N GLY A 134 -0.37 18.64 -1.00
CA GLY A 134 -1.07 18.25 -2.24
C GLY A 134 -2.30 17.34 -2.10
N MET A 135 -2.57 16.76 -0.93
CA MET A 135 -3.66 15.81 -0.70
C MET A 135 -5.05 16.41 -0.91
N VAL A 136 -5.97 15.59 -1.43
CA VAL A 136 -7.40 15.89 -1.62
C VAL A 136 -8.20 15.09 -0.61
N VAL A 137 -8.86 15.76 0.33
CA VAL A 137 -9.71 15.15 1.37
C VAL A 137 -11.16 15.61 1.23
N ASN A 138 -12.07 15.06 2.03
CA ASN A 138 -13.45 15.57 2.08
C ASN A 138 -13.50 16.94 2.76
N LYS A 139 -14.36 17.84 2.27
CA LYS A 139 -14.55 19.21 2.79
C LYS A 139 -14.73 19.26 4.32
N GLN A 140 -15.51 18.35 4.91
CA GLN A 140 -15.69 18.27 6.37
C GLN A 140 -14.43 17.86 7.15
N GLU A 141 -13.51 17.14 6.51
CA GLU A 141 -12.28 16.61 7.13
C GLU A 141 -11.10 17.58 7.02
N ILE A 142 -11.20 18.63 6.19
CA ILE A 142 -10.08 19.51 5.82
C ILE A 142 -9.41 20.16 7.05
N ILE A 143 -10.19 20.65 8.02
CA ILE A 143 -9.67 21.32 9.21
C ILE A 143 -8.91 20.30 10.09
N GLN A 144 -9.48 19.11 10.31
CA GLN A 144 -8.81 18.06 11.07
C GLN A 144 -7.53 17.61 10.37
N HIS A 145 -7.59 17.46 9.04
CA HIS A 145 -6.45 17.13 8.22
C HIS A 145 -5.33 18.18 8.40
N GLU A 146 -5.59 19.44 8.09
CA GLU A 146 -4.58 20.52 8.14
C GLU A 146 -3.98 20.72 9.53
N THR A 147 -4.78 20.57 10.60
CA THR A 147 -4.35 20.90 11.98
C THR A 147 -3.79 19.73 12.78
N THR A 148 -4.15 18.47 12.46
CA THR A 148 -3.77 17.31 13.28
C THR A 148 -3.17 16.13 12.52
N VAL A 149 -3.52 15.93 11.25
CA VAL A 149 -3.10 14.75 10.47
C VAL A 149 -1.96 15.08 9.51
N CYS A 150 -2.05 16.20 8.80
CA CYS A 150 -1.13 16.62 7.75
C CYS A 150 0.30 16.71 8.29
N GLU A 151 1.24 16.04 7.62
CA GLU A 151 2.65 15.99 8.01
C GLU A 151 3.36 17.33 7.80
N TYR A 152 2.86 18.14 6.86
CA TYR A 152 3.38 19.48 6.52
C TYR A 152 2.80 20.61 7.38
N ARG A 153 2.07 20.29 8.45
CA ARG A 153 1.47 21.31 9.34
C ARG A 153 2.51 22.04 10.19
N LYS A 154 2.36 23.34 10.34
CA LYS A 154 3.29 24.20 11.11
C LYS A 154 2.96 24.13 12.61
N VAL A 155 3.81 23.48 13.42
CA VAL A 155 3.63 23.30 14.88
C VAL A 155 4.45 24.32 15.66
N LYS A 156 3.86 25.00 16.65
CA LYS A 156 4.58 25.94 17.54
C LYS A 156 5.24 25.21 18.73
N CYS A 157 6.57 25.25 18.82
CA CYS A 157 7.30 24.79 20.01
C CYS A 157 6.93 25.63 21.25
N HIS A 158 6.77 24.99 22.40
CA HIS A 158 6.39 25.64 23.66
C HIS A 158 7.51 25.69 24.72
N ASN A 159 8.71 25.16 24.44
CA ASN A 159 9.89 25.23 25.34
C ASN A 159 11.19 24.95 24.55
N CYS A 160 11.71 25.96 23.84
CA CYS A 160 12.85 25.81 22.91
C CYS A 160 14.14 26.57 23.33
N VAL A 161 14.34 26.89 24.62
CA VAL A 161 15.52 27.66 25.10
C VAL A 161 16.85 26.92 24.87
N ASN A 162 16.89 25.59 25.01
CA ASN A 162 18.13 24.83 24.87
C ASN A 162 18.49 24.56 23.40
N ILE A 163 17.48 24.44 22.52
CA ILE A 163 17.70 24.07 21.10
C ILE A 163 18.41 25.19 20.33
N GLU A 164 18.12 26.47 20.63
CA GLU A 164 18.84 27.59 20.00
C GLU A 164 20.34 27.61 20.37
N GLN A 165 20.69 27.20 21.59
CA GLN A 165 22.08 27.12 22.04
C GLN A 165 22.81 25.96 21.35
N ASP A 166 22.16 24.79 21.25
CA ASP A 166 22.69 23.63 20.53
C ASP A 166 22.86 23.91 19.03
N MET A 167 21.86 24.54 18.38
CA MET A 167 21.95 24.92 16.97
C MET A 167 23.06 25.96 16.70
N LYS A 168 23.28 26.91 17.62
CA LYS A 168 24.38 27.87 17.50
C LYS A 168 25.74 27.19 17.64
N ALA A 169 25.90 26.30 18.62
CA ALA A 169 27.12 25.52 18.82
C ALA A 169 27.42 24.54 17.66
N ILE A 170 26.39 24.01 16.99
CA ILE A 170 26.54 23.21 15.77
C ILE A 170 26.99 24.10 14.60
N LYS A 171 26.40 25.29 14.44
CA LYS A 171 26.77 26.21 13.36
C LYS A 171 28.23 26.68 13.46
N GLU A 172 28.66 27.08 14.65
CA GLU A 172 30.06 27.48 14.92
C GLU A 172 31.05 26.32 14.64
N LYS A 173 30.64 25.06 14.84
CA LYS A 173 31.45 23.88 14.47
C LYS A 173 31.47 23.61 12.96
N MET A 174 30.38 23.84 12.25
CA MET A 174 30.32 23.69 10.79
C MET A 174 31.21 24.72 10.08
N GLU A 175 31.13 25.99 10.49
CA GLU A 175 31.99 27.07 9.96
C GLU A 175 33.49 26.78 10.21
N GLY A 176 33.83 26.19 11.36
CA GLY A 176 35.20 25.72 11.65
C GLY A 176 35.66 24.53 10.78
N MET A 177 34.76 23.64 10.37
CA MET A 177 35.08 22.53 9.45
C MET A 177 35.25 22.99 8.00
N GLU A 178 34.50 23.99 7.55
CA GLU A 178 34.65 24.57 6.20
C GLU A 178 36.00 25.29 6.07
N ALA A 179 36.42 26.07 7.06
CA ALA A 179 37.75 26.68 7.10
C ALA A 179 38.92 25.66 7.15
N MET A 180 38.65 24.43 7.61
CA MET A 180 39.63 23.34 7.59
C MET A 180 39.67 22.62 6.23
N LYS A 181 38.54 22.54 5.54
CA LYS A 181 38.42 22.00 4.17
C LYS A 181 39.21 22.84 3.17
N GLU A 182 39.08 24.18 3.18
CA GLU A 182 39.82 25.06 2.27
C GLU A 182 41.35 24.89 2.40
N LYS A 183 41.86 24.64 3.61
CA LYS A 183 43.30 24.37 3.84
C LYS A 183 43.77 23.04 3.27
N ILE A 184 42.90 22.04 3.19
CA ILE A 184 43.22 20.71 2.63
C ILE A 184 43.19 20.78 1.10
N GLU A 185 42.26 21.53 0.52
CA GLU A 185 42.13 21.70 -0.95
C GLU A 185 43.31 22.46 -1.58
N GLY A 186 44.08 23.24 -0.81
CA GLY A 186 45.25 23.97 -1.29
C GLY A 186 46.53 23.15 -1.56
N LEU A 187 46.57 21.86 -1.23
CA LEU A 187 47.82 21.07 -1.19
C LEU A 187 48.00 19.99 -2.27
N ALA A 188 47.03 19.77 -3.17
CA ALA A 188 47.09 18.69 -4.17
C ALA A 188 47.35 19.22 -5.60
N SER A 189 48.46 18.80 -6.23
CA SER A 189 48.87 19.23 -7.57
C SER A 189 48.14 18.50 -8.72
N LYS A 190 47.79 19.27 -9.75
CA LYS A 190 46.68 19.05 -10.72
C LYS A 190 46.80 17.95 -11.80
N GLU A 191 47.79 17.06 -11.80
CA GLU A 191 48.01 16.18 -12.97
C GLU A 191 47.29 14.81 -12.90
N ASP A 192 47.20 14.15 -11.75
CA ASP A 192 46.60 12.80 -11.66
C ASP A 192 45.05 12.80 -11.68
N VAL A 193 44.43 13.90 -11.24
CA VAL A 193 42.96 13.99 -11.05
C VAL A 193 42.19 13.99 -12.38
N LYS A 194 42.77 14.49 -13.47
CA LYS A 194 42.09 14.51 -14.79
C LYS A 194 41.88 13.12 -15.38
N SER A 195 42.81 12.19 -15.16
CA SER A 195 42.68 10.81 -15.61
C SER A 195 41.48 10.11 -14.95
N LEU A 196 41.41 10.23 -13.62
CA LEU A 196 40.30 9.71 -12.81
C LEU A 196 38.96 10.38 -13.13
N MET A 197 38.93 11.70 -13.33
CA MET A 197 37.68 12.40 -13.68
C MET A 197 37.10 11.96 -15.02
N VAL A 198 37.91 11.75 -16.07
CA VAL A 198 37.37 11.30 -17.38
C VAL A 198 36.73 9.91 -17.27
N GLN A 199 37.34 8.98 -16.55
CA GLN A 199 36.75 7.65 -16.29
C GLN A 199 35.52 7.69 -15.36
N MET A 200 35.44 8.68 -14.47
CA MET A 200 34.30 8.89 -13.58
C MET A 200 33.11 9.55 -14.29
N PHE A 201 33.35 10.51 -15.20
CA PHE A 201 32.31 11.23 -15.93
C PHE A 201 31.62 10.40 -17.02
N GLU A 202 32.26 9.36 -17.58
CA GLU A 202 31.56 8.40 -18.44
C GLU A 202 30.55 7.54 -17.66
N LYS A 203 30.82 7.23 -16.37
CA LYS A 203 29.88 6.51 -15.50
C LYS A 203 28.76 7.39 -14.93
N LEU A 204 28.97 8.70 -14.81
CA LEU A 204 27.99 9.64 -14.23
C LEU A 204 26.92 10.14 -15.22
N ARG A 205 26.92 9.68 -16.47
CA ARG A 205 25.93 10.08 -17.49
C ARG A 205 24.57 9.37 -17.40
N PHE A 206 24.32 8.59 -16.35
CA PHE A 206 23.12 7.74 -16.23
C PHE A 206 22.28 7.95 -14.95
N LEU A 207 22.45 9.07 -14.23
CA LEU A 207 21.67 9.39 -13.02
C LEU A 207 21.24 10.86 -12.91
N GLU A 208 20.22 11.23 -13.69
CA GLU A 208 19.18 12.24 -13.40
C GLU A 208 17.96 11.78 -14.23
N ASN A 209 16.70 11.62 -13.79
CA ASN A 209 15.99 11.69 -12.50
C ASN A 209 14.66 10.88 -12.67
N THR A 210 13.90 10.36 -11.69
CA THR A 210 13.90 10.46 -10.20
C THR A 210 13.07 9.29 -9.60
N VAL A 211 13.51 8.74 -8.45
CA VAL A 211 12.73 8.21 -7.30
C VAL A 211 11.62 7.13 -7.47
N GLN A 212 11.80 5.99 -6.80
CA GLN A 212 10.85 5.32 -5.86
C GLN A 212 11.56 4.12 -5.18
N ILE A 213 11.75 4.13 -3.85
CA ILE A 213 12.36 3.02 -3.09
C ILE A 213 11.58 2.74 -1.80
N SER A 214 11.09 1.50 -1.65
CA SER A 214 11.23 0.66 -0.45
C SER A 214 10.78 -0.77 -0.84
N SER A 215 11.42 -1.86 -0.41
CA SER A 215 12.44 -2.03 0.64
C SER A 215 13.58 -2.97 0.22
N ALA A 216 14.80 -2.68 0.72
CA ALA A 216 15.96 -3.58 0.78
C ALA A 216 16.68 -3.96 -0.54
N ILE A 217 17.14 -2.95 -1.29
CA ILE A 217 18.40 -3.07 -2.06
C ILE A 217 19.25 -1.84 -1.75
N ASN A 218 20.37 -2.05 -1.05
CA ASN A 218 21.59 -1.28 -1.30
C ASN A 218 22.80 -1.96 -0.64
N HIS A 219 23.76 -2.31 -1.50
CA HIS A 219 25.19 -2.49 -1.17
C HIS A 219 25.59 -3.68 -0.29
N ALA A 220 25.18 -4.88 -0.72
CA ALA A 220 26.11 -5.99 -0.86
C ALA A 220 26.03 -6.55 -2.29
N SER A 221 26.85 -7.53 -2.62
CA SER A 221 27.21 -7.87 -4.01
C SER A 221 26.03 -8.27 -4.90
N ASN A 222 26.20 -8.04 -6.22
CA ASN A 222 25.24 -8.37 -7.29
C ASN A 222 24.89 -9.88 -7.44
N ALA A 223 25.27 -10.73 -6.47
CA ALA A 223 24.97 -12.16 -6.44
C ALA A 223 23.66 -12.50 -5.69
N LEU A 224 23.29 -11.74 -4.66
CA LEU A 224 22.16 -12.09 -3.77
C LEU A 224 20.76 -11.71 -4.32
N MET A 225 20.68 -11.00 -5.44
CA MET A 225 19.45 -10.36 -5.90
C MET A 225 18.42 -11.28 -6.60
N GLU A 226 18.73 -12.56 -6.80
CA GLU A 226 17.86 -13.52 -7.52
C GLU A 226 17.67 -14.89 -6.82
N ASP A 227 18.22 -15.10 -5.62
CA ASP A 227 18.21 -16.42 -4.96
C ASP A 227 17.13 -16.51 -3.86
N ILE A 228 16.47 -17.68 -3.74
CA ILE A 228 15.47 -17.95 -2.70
C ILE A 228 16.12 -18.75 -1.56
N LEU A 229 15.97 -18.29 -0.32
CA LEU A 229 16.46 -18.98 0.88
C LEU A 229 15.31 -19.66 1.64
N ILE A 230 15.51 -20.93 1.99
CA ILE A 230 14.64 -21.71 2.86
C ILE A 230 15.41 -22.07 4.12
N ALA A 231 14.92 -21.63 5.27
CA ALA A 231 15.52 -21.90 6.58
C ALA A 231 14.56 -22.69 7.47
N GLY A 232 14.91 -23.94 7.77
CA GLY A 232 14.14 -24.84 8.62
C GLY A 232 12.95 -25.48 7.92
N GLY A 233 11.79 -25.47 8.58
CA GLY A 233 10.62 -26.25 8.19
C GLY A 233 10.46 -27.53 9.03
N CYS A 234 9.84 -28.55 8.45
CA CYS A 234 9.73 -29.87 9.08
C CYS A 234 9.84 -30.99 8.04
N ASP A 235 10.30 -32.17 8.47
CA ASP A 235 10.34 -33.37 7.65
C ASP A 235 8.97 -34.10 7.61
N ARG A 236 8.96 -35.34 7.10
CA ARG A 236 7.75 -36.18 7.00
C ARG A 236 7.25 -36.68 8.35
N ASP A 237 8.12 -36.72 9.35
CA ASP A 237 7.84 -37.20 10.71
C ASP A 237 7.55 -36.01 11.66
N ASP A 238 7.36 -34.82 11.09
CA ASP A 238 7.10 -33.53 11.74
C ASP A 238 8.26 -32.94 12.56
N ASN A 239 9.47 -33.49 12.46
CA ASN A 239 10.64 -32.98 13.18
C ASN A 239 11.06 -31.61 12.63
N ALA A 240 11.36 -30.66 13.50
CA ALA A 240 11.79 -29.33 13.12
C ALA A 240 13.20 -29.33 12.50
N LEU A 241 13.32 -28.84 11.28
CA LEU A 241 14.57 -28.85 10.52
C LEU A 241 15.46 -27.65 10.90
N LYS A 242 16.78 -27.88 10.91
CA LYS A 242 17.81 -26.83 11.06
C LYS A 242 18.54 -26.49 9.76
N SER A 243 18.22 -27.18 8.66
CA SER A 243 18.83 -26.93 7.35
C SER A 243 18.55 -25.51 6.86
N VAL A 244 19.51 -24.94 6.16
CA VAL A 244 19.31 -23.76 5.32
C VAL A 244 19.69 -24.16 3.90
N GLU A 245 18.82 -23.83 2.95
CA GLU A 245 18.94 -24.20 1.55
C GLU A 245 18.75 -22.95 0.69
N ARG A 246 19.65 -22.76 -0.29
CA ARG A 246 19.62 -21.67 -1.27
C ARG A 246 19.22 -22.25 -2.62
N PHE A 247 18.16 -21.73 -3.20
CA PHE A 247 17.77 -22.01 -4.57
C PHE A 247 18.17 -20.84 -5.46
N SER A 248 19.13 -21.07 -6.36
CA SER A 248 19.52 -20.04 -7.31
C SER A 248 18.58 -20.04 -8.51
N TRP A 249 17.74 -19.01 -8.63
CA TRP A 249 16.72 -18.91 -9.68
C TRP A 249 17.35 -18.93 -11.08
N LYS A 250 18.45 -18.18 -11.25
CA LYS A 250 19.18 -18.08 -12.53
C LYS A 250 19.70 -19.42 -13.02
N ASN A 251 20.16 -20.28 -12.10
CA ASN A 251 20.81 -21.55 -12.42
C ASN A 251 19.87 -22.75 -12.29
N ASN A 252 18.71 -22.59 -11.63
CA ASN A 252 17.78 -23.66 -11.26
C ASN A 252 18.48 -24.77 -10.42
N VAL A 253 19.35 -24.37 -9.49
CA VAL A 253 20.14 -25.27 -8.64
C VAL A 253 19.85 -25.01 -7.16
N TRP A 254 19.75 -26.10 -6.39
CA TRP A 254 19.70 -26.07 -4.93
C TRP A 254 21.10 -26.28 -4.34
N GLU A 255 21.44 -25.47 -3.37
CA GLU A 255 22.69 -25.52 -2.60
C GLU A 255 22.35 -25.57 -1.11
N ARG A 256 23.09 -26.36 -0.34
CA ARG A 256 22.92 -26.46 1.11
C ARG A 256 23.90 -25.54 1.81
N LEU A 257 23.37 -24.59 2.58
CA LEU A 257 24.15 -23.68 3.41
C LEU A 257 24.33 -24.24 4.84
N SER A 258 25.10 -23.52 5.65
CA SER A 258 25.26 -23.80 7.07
C SER A 258 23.92 -23.87 7.81
N SER A 259 23.82 -24.84 8.72
CA SER A 259 22.59 -25.07 9.47
C SER A 259 22.44 -24.11 10.65
N MET A 260 21.20 -23.72 10.94
CA MET A 260 20.82 -22.95 12.14
C MET A 260 21.22 -23.67 13.43
N THR A 261 21.34 -22.91 14.52
CA THR A 261 21.71 -23.47 15.83
C THR A 261 20.62 -24.37 16.42
N VAL A 262 19.35 -24.11 16.09
CA VAL A 262 18.17 -24.86 16.54
C VAL A 262 17.28 -25.21 15.34
N GLY A 263 16.61 -26.37 15.39
CA GLY A 263 15.58 -26.74 14.41
C GLY A 263 14.32 -25.88 14.56
N ARG A 264 13.72 -25.45 13.44
CA ARG A 264 12.63 -24.45 13.45
C ARG A 264 11.50 -24.78 12.47
N LYS A 265 10.36 -25.22 13.01
CA LYS A 265 9.09 -25.30 12.29
C LYS A 265 8.26 -24.03 12.50
N GLY A 266 7.73 -23.44 11.42
CA GLY A 266 6.84 -22.28 11.48
C GLY A 266 7.49 -20.97 11.95
N ALA A 267 8.81 -20.85 11.80
CA ALA A 267 9.54 -19.60 11.98
C ALA A 267 9.14 -18.55 10.93
N THR A 268 9.56 -17.31 11.16
CA THR A 268 9.40 -16.20 10.22
C THR A 268 10.76 -15.58 9.97
N SER A 269 11.04 -15.19 8.73
CA SER A 269 12.32 -14.58 8.33
C SER A 269 12.13 -13.17 7.79
N PHE A 270 13.20 -12.39 7.81
CA PHE A 270 13.27 -11.05 7.21
C PHE A 270 14.72 -10.72 6.81
N VAL A 271 14.91 -9.72 5.94
CA VAL A 271 16.23 -9.23 5.52
C VAL A 271 16.47 -7.85 6.13
N TYR A 272 17.68 -7.60 6.62
CA TYR A 272 18.12 -6.32 7.16
C TYR A 272 19.64 -6.18 7.01
N GLU A 273 20.14 -5.04 6.51
CA GLU A 273 21.58 -4.80 6.26
C GLU A 273 22.29 -5.99 5.58
N ASN A 274 21.70 -6.50 4.49
CA ASN A 274 22.10 -7.71 3.74
C ASN A 274 22.03 -9.06 4.49
N GLN A 275 21.84 -9.06 5.80
CA GLN A 275 21.74 -10.29 6.60
C GLN A 275 20.31 -10.84 6.67
N VAL A 276 20.18 -12.16 6.75
CA VAL A 276 18.87 -12.84 6.83
C VAL A 276 18.60 -13.27 8.26
N PHE A 277 17.56 -12.72 8.86
CA PHE A 277 17.17 -13.02 10.23
C PHE A 277 16.08 -14.09 10.26
N VAL A 278 16.17 -15.02 11.21
CA VAL A 278 15.16 -16.06 11.45
C VAL A 278 14.67 -15.97 12.89
N ALA A 279 13.39 -15.59 13.05
CA ALA A 279 12.75 -15.39 14.33
C ALA A 279 11.79 -16.56 14.67
N GLY A 280 12.00 -17.14 15.85
CA GLY A 280 11.08 -18.10 16.46
C GLY A 280 11.00 -19.47 15.77
N GLY A 281 9.84 -20.11 15.93
CA GLY A 281 9.55 -21.50 15.58
C GLY A 281 8.88 -22.21 16.75
N CYS A 282 8.41 -23.46 16.56
CA CYS A 282 7.84 -24.24 17.67
C CYS A 282 8.81 -24.45 18.84
N ASP A 283 10.10 -24.60 18.54
CA ASP A 283 11.13 -25.09 19.46
C ASP A 283 12.22 -24.04 19.77
N SER A 284 11.99 -22.78 19.37
CA SER A 284 12.94 -21.69 19.57
C SER A 284 12.26 -20.39 19.99
N ASN A 285 12.73 -19.82 21.10
CA ASN A 285 12.44 -18.45 21.53
C ASN A 285 13.56 -17.47 21.12
N VAL A 286 14.42 -17.86 20.16
CA VAL A 286 15.62 -17.11 19.76
C VAL A 286 15.41 -16.45 18.40
N ILE A 287 15.99 -15.25 18.21
CA ILE A 287 16.21 -14.67 16.88
C ILE A 287 17.65 -14.97 16.49
N GLU A 288 17.85 -15.63 15.35
CA GLU A 288 19.16 -15.90 14.74
C GLU A 288 19.38 -15.00 13.53
N VAL A 289 20.65 -14.69 13.27
CA VAL A 289 21.16 -14.03 12.06
C VAL A 289 21.90 -15.09 11.25
N LEU A 290 21.54 -15.21 9.98
CA LEU A 290 22.29 -15.93 8.96
C LEU A 290 23.19 -14.90 8.27
N ASP A 291 24.49 -14.97 8.55
CA ASP A 291 25.47 -14.20 7.81
C ASP A 291 25.79 -14.95 6.51
N LEU A 292 25.58 -14.29 5.37
CA LEU A 292 25.70 -14.87 4.03
C LEU A 292 26.89 -14.30 3.25
N ASP A 293 27.56 -13.29 3.79
CA ASP A 293 28.70 -12.68 3.12
C ASP A 293 29.93 -13.60 3.26
N SER A 294 30.43 -14.09 2.13
CA SER A 294 31.68 -14.86 2.06
C SER A 294 32.92 -14.00 1.80
N ASP A 295 32.72 -12.75 1.37
CA ASP A 295 33.73 -12.00 0.60
C ASP A 295 34.17 -10.67 1.26
N LEU A 296 33.79 -10.40 2.52
CA LEU A 296 34.20 -9.19 3.25
C LEU A 296 35.19 -9.51 4.39
N ASN A 297 36.48 -9.34 4.07
CA ASN A 297 37.66 -9.35 4.95
C ASN A 297 38.31 -10.73 5.28
N GLU A 298 39.08 -11.27 4.33
CA GLU A 298 40.10 -12.30 4.61
C GLU A 298 41.17 -11.83 5.63
N GLU A 299 41.36 -10.53 5.84
CA GLU A 299 42.38 -10.00 6.78
C GLU A 299 41.91 -9.82 8.24
N LEU A 300 40.61 -9.91 8.57
CA LEU A 300 40.15 -9.60 9.95
C LEU A 300 39.10 -10.53 10.58
N CYS A 301 38.49 -11.47 9.85
CA CYS A 301 37.47 -12.38 10.39
C CYS A 301 37.97 -13.83 10.53
N LEU A 302 38.23 -14.28 11.75
CA LEU A 302 38.45 -15.68 12.12
C LEU A 302 37.15 -16.53 12.11
N ALA A 303 36.04 -16.00 11.60
CA ALA A 303 34.76 -16.69 11.48
C ALA A 303 34.61 -17.21 10.04
N ALA A 304 34.27 -18.49 9.89
CA ALA A 304 34.03 -19.08 8.58
C ALA A 304 32.83 -18.40 7.88
N PRO A 305 32.84 -18.31 6.54
CA PRO A 305 31.69 -17.83 5.77
C PRO A 305 30.47 -18.74 6.01
N ASN A 306 29.26 -18.17 5.94
CA ASN A 306 28.01 -18.84 6.31
C ASN A 306 27.96 -19.26 7.80
N THR A 307 27.83 -18.31 8.73
CA THR A 307 27.62 -18.64 10.16
C THR A 307 26.27 -18.16 10.70
N CYS A 308 25.64 -19.01 11.52
CA CYS A 308 24.38 -18.72 12.19
C CYS A 308 24.67 -18.21 13.61
N LYS A 309 24.32 -16.97 13.92
CA LYS A 309 24.58 -16.33 15.22
C LYS A 309 23.27 -15.98 15.94
N GLN A 310 23.17 -16.31 17.22
CA GLN A 310 22.08 -15.83 18.07
C GLN A 310 22.19 -14.31 18.29
N LEU A 311 21.13 -13.58 17.95
CA LEU A 311 20.99 -12.14 18.23
C LEU A 311 20.46 -11.91 19.65
N CYS A 312 19.31 -12.49 19.98
CA CYS A 312 18.63 -12.29 21.26
C CYS A 312 17.65 -13.42 21.59
N LYS A 313 17.14 -13.40 22.83
CA LYS A 313 15.99 -14.20 23.26
C LYS A 313 14.75 -13.31 23.30
N MET A 314 13.60 -13.87 22.90
CA MET A 314 12.30 -13.22 23.06
C MET A 314 12.00 -12.97 24.54
N PRO A 315 11.44 -11.80 24.91
CA PRO A 315 11.02 -11.53 26.27
C PRO A 315 9.80 -12.38 26.65
N GLU A 316 9.60 -12.59 27.96
CA GLU A 316 8.47 -13.36 28.47
C GLU A 316 7.12 -12.61 28.29
N PRO A 317 6.01 -13.29 27.95
CA PRO A 317 5.94 -14.72 27.67
C PRO A 317 6.59 -15.09 26.32
N ALA A 318 7.51 -16.04 26.36
CA ALA A 318 8.10 -16.63 25.16
C ALA A 318 6.97 -17.23 24.30
N ARG A 319 7.07 -17.06 22.97
CA ARG A 319 5.93 -17.22 22.06
C ARG A 319 6.30 -17.98 20.78
N LYS A 320 5.34 -18.69 20.22
CA LYS A 320 5.37 -19.34 18.89
C LYS A 320 4.20 -18.87 18.02
N HIS A 321 4.18 -19.23 16.73
CA HIS A 321 3.12 -18.86 15.77
C HIS A 321 2.83 -17.35 15.62
N TYR A 322 3.79 -16.50 15.99
CA TYR A 322 3.71 -15.05 15.80
C TYR A 322 4.07 -14.66 14.36
N ARG A 323 3.96 -13.37 14.04
CA ARG A 323 4.48 -12.79 12.79
C ARG A 323 5.44 -11.66 13.07
N VAL A 324 6.41 -11.51 12.17
CA VAL A 324 7.37 -10.40 12.17
C VAL A 324 7.19 -9.59 10.89
N VAL A 325 7.23 -8.26 11.00
CA VAL A 325 7.32 -7.35 9.86
C VAL A 325 8.51 -6.43 10.11
N ALA A 326 9.43 -6.36 9.14
CA ALA A 326 10.66 -5.59 9.26
C ALA A 326 10.54 -4.18 8.69
N PHE A 327 11.00 -3.20 9.46
CA PHE A 327 11.10 -1.79 9.13
C PHE A 327 12.59 -1.38 9.15
N GLU A 328 12.92 -0.18 8.68
CA GLU A 328 14.30 0.18 8.29
C GLU A 328 15.35 0.11 9.42
N HIS A 329 14.95 0.20 10.69
CA HIS A 329 15.85 0.08 11.86
C HIS A 329 15.27 -0.78 13.00
N LYS A 330 14.16 -1.48 12.74
CA LYS A 330 13.37 -2.18 13.77
C LYS A 330 12.49 -3.26 13.17
N VAL A 331 12.10 -4.24 13.97
CA VAL A 331 11.02 -5.17 13.59
C VAL A 331 9.86 -5.12 14.56
N LEU A 332 8.65 -5.31 14.04
CA LEU A 332 7.44 -5.47 14.85
C LEU A 332 7.04 -6.95 14.89
N ILE A 333 6.74 -7.43 16.08
CA ILE A 333 6.42 -8.82 16.40
C ILE A 333 5.00 -8.89 16.93
N PHE A 334 4.11 -9.53 16.17
CA PHE A 334 2.66 -9.50 16.38
C PHE A 334 2.15 -10.81 16.99
N GLY A 335 1.47 -10.70 18.13
CA GLY A 335 0.65 -11.77 18.73
C GLY A 335 1.41 -13.07 18.92
N GLY A 336 0.82 -14.16 18.43
CA GLY A 336 1.29 -15.54 18.60
C GLY A 336 0.64 -16.26 19.78
N ARG A 337 1.23 -17.38 20.18
CA ARG A 337 0.80 -18.20 21.33
C ARG A 337 1.96 -18.36 22.29
N SER A 338 1.71 -18.06 23.57
CA SER A 338 2.64 -18.31 24.67
C SER A 338 3.06 -19.78 24.73
N ILE A 339 4.36 -20.03 24.92
CA ILE A 339 4.93 -21.36 25.07
C ILE A 339 4.58 -21.93 26.44
N SER A 340 4.65 -21.12 27.50
CA SER A 340 4.51 -21.56 28.90
C SER A 340 3.07 -21.91 29.31
N ASN A 341 2.08 -21.13 28.87
CA ASN A 341 0.68 -21.29 29.28
C ASN A 341 -0.32 -21.44 28.12
N HIS A 342 0.17 -21.46 26.87
CA HIS A 342 -0.63 -21.62 25.65
C HIS A 342 -1.72 -20.57 25.42
N HIS A 343 -1.68 -19.44 26.12
CA HIS A 343 -2.54 -18.29 25.80
C HIS A 343 -2.16 -17.69 24.45
N ILE A 344 -3.15 -17.41 23.62
CA ILE A 344 -2.99 -16.59 22.41
C ILE A 344 -2.80 -15.14 22.86
N LEU A 345 -1.91 -14.42 22.21
CA LEU A 345 -1.47 -13.08 22.57
C LEU A 345 -1.98 -12.04 21.56
N ASP A 346 -2.32 -10.87 22.08
CA ASP A 346 -2.62 -9.62 21.34
C ASP A 346 -1.44 -8.64 21.35
N SER A 347 -0.56 -8.75 22.36
CA SER A 347 0.64 -7.91 22.51
C SER A 347 1.48 -7.82 21.25
N VAL A 348 1.91 -6.59 20.96
CA VAL A 348 2.88 -6.27 19.89
C VAL A 348 4.19 -5.85 20.55
N LEU A 349 5.31 -6.34 20.04
CA LEU A 349 6.64 -5.96 20.49
C LEU A 349 7.40 -5.29 19.34
N GLU A 350 8.07 -4.20 19.62
CA GLU A 350 9.09 -3.59 18.77
C GLU A 350 10.47 -4.07 19.24
N LEU A 351 11.29 -4.57 18.33
CA LEU A 351 12.71 -4.84 18.57
C LEU A 351 13.51 -3.84 17.73
N ASN A 352 14.28 -2.97 18.38
CA ASN A 352 15.27 -2.15 17.71
C ASN A 352 16.49 -3.04 17.39
N LEU A 353 16.89 -3.09 16.11
CA LEU A 353 17.93 -4.02 15.66
C LEU A 353 19.34 -3.54 16.04
N SER A 354 19.56 -2.22 16.11
CA SER A 354 20.85 -1.62 16.45
C SER A 354 21.16 -1.71 17.96
N THR A 355 20.15 -1.55 18.83
CA THR A 355 20.32 -1.62 20.29
C THR A 355 19.99 -2.99 20.88
N ASN A 356 19.35 -3.87 20.10
CA ASN A 356 18.86 -5.18 20.53
C ASN A 356 17.86 -5.10 21.71
N GLN A 357 17.13 -3.99 21.82
CA GLN A 357 16.17 -3.75 22.90
C GLN A 357 14.73 -3.94 22.44
N PHE A 358 13.95 -4.60 23.31
CA PHE A 358 12.50 -4.76 23.13
C PHE A 358 11.73 -3.61 23.78
N LYS A 359 10.69 -3.15 23.09
CA LYS A 359 9.72 -2.17 23.55
C LYS A 359 8.31 -2.72 23.33
N VAL A 360 7.44 -2.59 24.33
CA VAL A 360 6.03 -2.96 24.17
C VAL A 360 5.33 -1.87 23.35
N MET A 361 4.57 -2.30 22.34
CA MET A 361 3.76 -1.43 21.48
C MET A 361 2.27 -1.67 21.77
N PRO A 362 1.37 -0.74 21.40
CA PRO A 362 -0.07 -0.92 21.56
C PRO A 362 -0.56 -2.27 21.01
N SER A 363 -1.32 -3.01 21.83
CA SER A 363 -1.81 -4.35 21.48
C SER A 363 -2.78 -4.34 20.30
N LEU A 364 -2.90 -5.50 19.65
CA LEU A 364 -3.95 -5.76 18.67
C LEU A 364 -5.35 -5.69 19.32
N PRO A 365 -6.42 -5.39 18.55
CA PRO A 365 -7.79 -5.34 19.08
C PRO A 365 -8.30 -6.66 19.69
N TYR A 366 -7.63 -7.78 19.42
CA TYR A 366 -7.82 -9.07 20.09
C TYR A 366 -6.65 -10.02 19.77
N ALA A 367 -6.55 -11.10 20.55
CA ALA A 367 -5.46 -12.06 20.45
C ALA A 367 -5.51 -12.92 19.17
N LEU A 368 -4.36 -13.03 18.50
CA LEU A 368 -4.20 -13.73 17.21
C LEU A 368 -2.90 -14.54 17.15
N GLU A 369 -2.97 -15.74 16.58
CA GLU A 369 -1.80 -16.51 16.13
C GLU A 369 -1.98 -16.99 14.68
N ASN A 370 -0.89 -17.40 14.02
CA ASN A 370 -0.93 -17.92 12.65
C ASN A 370 -1.61 -16.97 11.63
N MET A 371 -1.61 -15.66 11.90
CA MET A 371 -1.96 -14.64 10.92
C MET A 371 -0.94 -14.62 9.77
N ALA A 372 -1.29 -14.08 8.61
CA ALA A 372 -0.31 -13.61 7.64
C ALA A 372 -0.02 -12.13 7.89
N ALA A 373 1.14 -11.64 7.43
CA ALA A 373 1.53 -10.25 7.57
C ALA A 373 2.36 -9.80 6.37
N VAL A 374 2.13 -8.57 5.89
CA VAL A 374 2.95 -7.91 4.86
C VAL A 374 3.23 -6.47 5.26
N ARG A 375 4.36 -5.90 4.81
CA ARG A 375 4.65 -4.46 4.95
C ARG A 375 3.97 -3.67 3.83
N TRP A 376 3.45 -2.49 4.15
CA TRP A 376 3.04 -1.49 3.18
C TRP A 376 3.46 -0.10 3.70
N GLY A 377 4.50 0.49 3.10
CA GLY A 377 5.12 1.72 3.60
C GLY A 377 5.56 1.58 5.07
N ASP A 378 5.11 2.50 5.93
CA ASP A 378 5.35 2.47 7.38
C ASP A 378 4.28 1.69 8.17
N GLN A 379 3.50 0.83 7.50
CA GLN A 379 2.42 0.08 8.10
C GLN A 379 2.58 -1.43 7.89
N ALA A 380 2.00 -2.22 8.79
CA ALA A 380 1.92 -3.67 8.68
C ALA A 380 0.46 -4.08 8.44
N VAL A 381 0.19 -4.81 7.36
CA VAL A 381 -1.14 -5.38 7.10
C VAL A 381 -1.18 -6.81 7.62
N LEU A 382 -2.01 -7.04 8.64
CA LEU A 382 -2.20 -8.31 9.34
C LEU A 382 -3.50 -8.97 8.87
N ILE A 383 -3.43 -10.23 8.43
CA ILE A 383 -4.48 -10.88 7.65
C ILE A 383 -4.84 -12.24 8.28
N GLY A 384 -6.12 -12.42 8.63
CA GLY A 384 -6.64 -13.69 9.10
C GLY A 384 -6.02 -14.14 10.43
N GLY A 385 -5.75 -15.44 10.53
CA GLY A 385 -5.22 -16.09 11.73
C GLY A 385 -6.30 -16.76 12.58
N PHE A 386 -5.89 -17.29 13.74
CA PHE A 386 -6.73 -18.02 14.69
C PHE A 386 -6.86 -17.25 16.01
N SER A 387 -8.06 -17.26 16.58
CA SER A 387 -8.34 -16.68 17.90
C SER A 387 -9.14 -17.66 18.76
N LYS A 388 -9.10 -17.54 20.09
CA LYS A 388 -9.67 -18.53 21.00
C LYS A 388 -11.20 -18.58 20.98
N PHE A 389 -11.85 -17.45 20.69
CA PHE A 389 -13.32 -17.29 20.71
C PHE A 389 -13.95 -17.26 19.32
N ALA A 390 -13.12 -17.10 18.27
CA ALA A 390 -13.54 -17.20 16.88
C ALA A 390 -12.59 -18.15 16.17
N SER A 391 -13.14 -19.28 15.70
CA SER A 391 -12.56 -20.08 14.61
C SER A 391 -11.94 -19.17 13.54
N ASN A 392 -10.88 -19.63 12.87
CA ASN A 392 -10.12 -18.95 11.79
C ASN A 392 -10.82 -17.70 11.24
N THR A 393 -10.18 -16.54 11.32
CA THR A 393 -10.86 -15.27 11.06
C THR A 393 -10.72 -14.81 9.60
N LYS A 394 -11.66 -13.95 9.18
CA LYS A 394 -11.60 -13.16 7.94
C LYS A 394 -11.04 -11.76 8.14
N LYS A 395 -10.89 -11.33 9.39
CA LYS A 395 -10.57 -9.95 9.74
C LYS A 395 -9.16 -9.57 9.26
N VAL A 396 -9.01 -8.31 8.88
CA VAL A 396 -7.78 -7.71 8.36
C VAL A 396 -7.55 -6.39 9.07
N PHE A 397 -6.30 -6.12 9.44
CA PHE A 397 -5.91 -4.87 10.07
C PHE A 397 -4.72 -4.24 9.38
N MET A 398 -4.67 -2.92 9.44
CA MET A 398 -3.51 -2.11 9.14
C MET A 398 -3.00 -1.56 10.47
N TYR A 399 -1.76 -1.89 10.82
CA TYR A 399 -1.12 -1.47 12.06
C TYR A 399 -0.05 -0.43 11.73
N ASP A 400 -0.20 0.78 12.27
CA ASP A 400 0.74 1.86 12.06
C ASP A 400 2.02 1.65 12.89
N SER A 401 3.19 1.58 12.25
CA SER A 401 4.42 1.18 12.94
C SER A 401 4.99 2.25 13.88
N LYS A 402 4.53 3.50 13.79
CA LYS A 402 5.02 4.63 14.60
C LYS A 402 4.14 4.82 15.84
N THR A 403 2.83 4.83 15.65
CA THR A 403 1.82 5.11 16.69
C THR A 403 1.24 3.86 17.34
N GLY A 404 1.33 2.70 16.69
CA GLY A 404 0.64 1.47 17.08
C GLY A 404 -0.88 1.51 16.88
N LYS A 405 -1.43 2.55 16.23
CA LYS A 405 -2.85 2.64 15.92
C LYS A 405 -3.23 1.52 14.94
N THR A 406 -4.28 0.78 15.28
CA THR A 406 -4.85 -0.24 14.41
C THR A 406 -6.07 0.31 13.67
N THR A 407 -6.10 0.14 12.36
CA THR A 407 -7.25 0.43 11.48
C THR A 407 -7.80 -0.87 10.92
N GLN A 408 -9.11 -1.10 10.98
CA GLN A 408 -9.72 -2.28 10.38
C GLN A 408 -9.84 -2.11 8.86
N LEU A 409 -9.40 -3.11 8.11
CA LEU A 409 -9.58 -3.19 6.66
C LEU A 409 -10.74 -4.14 6.31
N PRO A 410 -11.25 -4.09 5.05
CA PRO A 410 -12.24 -5.04 4.56
C PRO A 410 -11.80 -6.50 4.77
N PRO A 411 -12.72 -7.37 5.22
CA PRO A 411 -12.39 -8.76 5.53
C PRO A 411 -12.10 -9.57 4.27
N THR A 412 -11.28 -10.62 4.40
CA THR A 412 -11.06 -11.62 3.35
C THR A 412 -12.37 -12.31 2.96
N LEU A 413 -12.44 -12.82 1.74
CA LEU A 413 -13.61 -13.55 1.23
C LEU A 413 -13.82 -14.86 2.00
N GLN A 414 -12.74 -15.55 2.36
CA GLN A 414 -12.76 -16.80 3.13
C GLN A 414 -11.93 -16.69 4.43
N GLU A 415 -12.43 -17.32 5.51
CA GLU A 415 -11.65 -17.46 6.74
C GLU A 415 -10.37 -18.27 6.51
N ARG A 416 -9.23 -17.84 7.08
CA ARG A 416 -7.99 -18.61 7.00
C ARG A 416 -6.98 -18.32 8.10
N ALA A 417 -6.29 -19.36 8.56
CA ALA A 417 -5.10 -19.27 9.40
C ALA A 417 -3.92 -20.04 8.76
N GLY A 418 -2.68 -19.62 9.01
CA GLY A 418 -1.48 -20.21 8.44
C GLY A 418 -1.42 -20.08 6.91
N CYS A 419 -1.96 -18.99 6.37
CA CYS A 419 -1.85 -18.64 4.95
C CYS A 419 -0.51 -17.95 4.65
N ALA A 420 -0.08 -18.00 3.40
CA ALA A 420 1.01 -17.18 2.89
C ALA A 420 0.43 -15.87 2.33
N ALA A 421 1.12 -14.75 2.55
CA ALA A 421 0.77 -13.47 1.94
C ALA A 421 2.02 -12.81 1.38
N VAL A 422 1.87 -12.16 0.23
CA VAL A 422 2.90 -11.32 -0.40
C VAL A 422 2.26 -10.03 -0.88
N ILE A 423 3.06 -8.98 -1.09
CA ILE A 423 2.61 -7.72 -1.69
C ILE A 423 3.41 -7.46 -2.97
N THR A 424 2.73 -6.99 -4.02
CA THR A 424 3.33 -6.59 -5.28
C THR A 424 2.61 -5.34 -5.79
N GLY A 425 3.38 -4.26 -5.97
CA GLY A 425 2.82 -2.91 -6.16
C GLY A 425 1.82 -2.56 -5.05
N SER A 426 0.59 -2.24 -5.43
CA SER A 426 -0.54 -1.95 -4.52
C SER A 426 -1.45 -3.16 -4.25
N THR A 427 -1.06 -4.37 -4.64
CA THR A 427 -1.88 -5.59 -4.50
C THR A 427 -1.26 -6.57 -3.51
N ILE A 428 -2.02 -6.98 -2.49
CA ILE A 428 -1.66 -8.07 -1.58
C ILE A 428 -2.26 -9.37 -2.15
N VAL A 429 -1.44 -10.40 -2.32
CA VAL A 429 -1.88 -11.74 -2.77
C VAL A 429 -1.79 -12.71 -1.60
N LEU A 430 -2.91 -13.37 -1.31
CA LEU A 430 -3.13 -14.23 -0.15
C LEU A 430 -3.42 -15.66 -0.60
N MET A 431 -2.57 -16.60 -0.21
CA MET A 431 -2.55 -17.97 -0.75
C MET A 431 -2.73 -19.02 0.35
N GLY A 432 -3.68 -19.93 0.14
CA GLY A 432 -3.84 -21.13 0.97
C GLY A 432 -4.17 -20.84 2.44
N GLY A 433 -3.63 -21.66 3.33
CA GLY A 433 -3.97 -21.71 4.75
C GLY A 433 -4.99 -22.80 5.08
N LYS A 434 -5.41 -22.83 6.35
CA LYS A 434 -6.51 -23.67 6.84
C LYS A 434 -7.76 -22.83 6.95
N GLY A 435 -8.82 -23.22 6.24
CA GLY A 435 -10.15 -22.61 6.33
C GLY A 435 -10.94 -23.14 7.53
N ARG A 436 -12.27 -23.10 7.47
CA ARG A 436 -13.15 -23.59 8.55
C ARG A 436 -12.92 -25.07 8.90
N SER A 437 -12.85 -25.93 7.89
CA SER A 437 -12.74 -27.38 8.07
C SER A 437 -11.36 -27.90 7.67
N ASP A 438 -10.89 -27.54 6.48
CA ASP A 438 -9.69 -28.12 5.85
C ASP A 438 -8.75 -27.05 5.26
N ARG A 439 -7.58 -27.48 4.77
CA ARG A 439 -6.65 -26.69 3.96
C ARG A 439 -7.35 -26.20 2.70
N VAL A 440 -7.03 -24.98 2.27
CA VAL A 440 -7.62 -24.37 1.07
C VAL A 440 -6.59 -24.20 -0.03
N ARG A 441 -7.05 -24.31 -1.28
CA ARG A 441 -6.30 -23.93 -2.49
C ARG A 441 -6.65 -22.53 -3.02
N SER A 442 -7.59 -21.84 -2.35
CA SER A 442 -8.08 -20.52 -2.76
C SER A 442 -7.00 -19.46 -2.63
N VAL A 443 -6.92 -18.62 -3.65
CA VAL A 443 -6.08 -17.43 -3.69
C VAL A 443 -6.98 -16.21 -3.76
N GLU A 444 -6.68 -15.20 -2.95
CA GLU A 444 -7.39 -13.92 -2.92
C GLU A 444 -6.42 -12.78 -3.17
N ALA A 445 -6.87 -11.71 -3.81
CA ALA A 445 -6.12 -10.48 -4.00
C ALA A 445 -6.87 -9.30 -3.37
N PHE A 446 -6.17 -8.49 -2.57
CA PHE A 446 -6.64 -7.21 -2.07
C PHE A 446 -5.92 -6.07 -2.75
N THR A 447 -6.67 -5.15 -3.37
CA THR A 447 -6.10 -3.96 -4.01
C THR A 447 -6.26 -2.77 -3.08
N LEU A 448 -5.14 -2.21 -2.62
CA LEU A 448 -5.12 -1.09 -1.64
C LEU A 448 -5.77 0.20 -2.18
N GLY A 449 -5.81 0.40 -3.49
CA GLY A 449 -6.47 1.56 -4.10
C GLY A 449 -8.01 1.48 -4.13
N SER A 450 -8.58 0.27 -4.22
CA SER A 450 -10.04 0.05 -4.29
C SER A 450 -10.63 -0.52 -3.00
N TYR A 451 -9.80 -0.83 -2.00
CA TYR A 451 -10.19 -1.47 -0.74
C TYR A 451 -11.09 -2.70 -0.95
N SER A 452 -10.79 -3.52 -1.96
CA SER A 452 -11.63 -4.66 -2.31
C SER A 452 -10.83 -5.96 -2.46
N TRP A 453 -11.42 -7.06 -1.98
CA TRP A 453 -10.93 -8.42 -2.17
C TRP A 453 -11.60 -9.05 -3.39
N ARG A 454 -10.83 -9.80 -4.18
CA ARG A 454 -11.33 -10.65 -5.27
C ARG A 454 -10.63 -12.00 -5.27
N TYR A 455 -11.28 -13.03 -5.79
CA TYR A 455 -10.61 -14.31 -6.03
C TYR A 455 -9.61 -14.20 -7.19
N LEU A 456 -8.52 -14.95 -7.09
CA LEU A 456 -7.58 -15.26 -8.15
C LEU A 456 -7.69 -16.75 -8.53
N PRO A 457 -7.08 -17.17 -9.66
CA PRO A 457 -6.93 -18.58 -9.98
C PRO A 457 -6.37 -19.38 -8.79
N VAL A 458 -6.97 -20.55 -8.56
CA VAL A 458 -6.64 -21.42 -7.42
C VAL A 458 -5.31 -22.15 -7.63
N MET A 459 -4.63 -22.48 -6.54
CA MET A 459 -3.47 -23.37 -6.57
C MET A 459 -3.89 -24.80 -7.00
N ASN A 460 -2.94 -25.57 -7.54
CA ASN A 460 -3.15 -27.00 -7.84
C ASN A 460 -3.51 -27.78 -6.56
N ASP A 461 -2.72 -27.60 -5.50
CA ASP A 461 -2.89 -28.27 -4.22
C ASP A 461 -3.35 -27.31 -3.11
N ALA A 462 -4.06 -27.84 -2.12
CA ALA A 462 -4.32 -27.12 -0.87
C ALA A 462 -3.08 -27.12 0.04
N ARG A 463 -2.64 -25.94 0.49
CA ARG A 463 -1.39 -25.77 1.26
C ARG A 463 -1.64 -24.90 2.48
N SER A 464 -0.97 -25.19 3.61
CA SER A 464 -1.09 -24.43 4.86
C SER A 464 0.26 -24.41 5.59
N VAL A 465 0.55 -23.33 6.32
CA VAL A 465 1.88 -23.09 6.95
C VAL A 465 3.01 -23.05 5.91
N ALA A 466 2.65 -22.66 4.68
CA ALA A 466 3.60 -22.39 3.61
C ALA A 466 4.15 -20.96 3.70
N THR A 467 5.29 -20.72 3.08
CA THR A 467 5.83 -19.38 2.81
C THR A 467 5.71 -19.05 1.32
N ALA A 468 5.79 -17.78 0.97
CA ALA A 468 5.83 -17.28 -0.40
C ALA A 468 6.68 -16.01 -0.46
N THR A 469 7.31 -15.76 -1.61
CA THR A 469 8.04 -14.53 -1.91
C THR A 469 7.72 -14.07 -3.32
N VAL A 470 7.96 -12.80 -3.64
CA VAL A 470 7.83 -12.24 -4.99
C VAL A 470 9.22 -12.11 -5.59
N LEU A 471 9.43 -12.66 -6.78
CA LEU A 471 10.63 -12.42 -7.55
C LEU A 471 10.43 -11.21 -8.48
N PRO A 472 11.48 -10.40 -8.73
CA PRO A 472 11.42 -9.35 -9.74
C PRO A 472 11.08 -9.94 -11.12
N THR A 473 10.08 -9.36 -11.79
CA THR A 473 9.77 -9.74 -13.18
C THR A 473 10.85 -9.22 -14.11
N LYS A 474 11.68 -10.11 -14.65
CA LYS A 474 12.42 -9.81 -15.87
C LYS A 474 11.43 -9.65 -17.01
N ASN A 475 11.48 -8.50 -17.69
CA ASN A 475 10.91 -8.40 -19.03
C ASN A 475 11.74 -9.31 -19.93
N PHE A 476 11.23 -10.51 -20.22
CA PHE A 476 11.70 -11.33 -21.32
C PHE A 476 11.23 -10.67 -22.61
N HIS A 477 12.10 -9.81 -23.17
CA HIS A 477 12.02 -9.34 -24.55
C HIS A 477 12.74 -10.33 -25.47
#